data_AF-A0A0K3AA30-F1
#
_entry.id   AF-A0A0K3AA30-F1
#
_cell.length_a   1.000
_cell.length_b   1.000
_cell.length_c   1.000
_cell.angle_alpha   90.00
_cell.angle_beta   90.00
_cell.angle_gamma   90.00
#
_symmetry.space_group_name_H-M   'P 1'
#
loop_
_entity.id
_entity.type
_entity.pdbx_description
1 polymer ?
#
loop_
_entity_poly.entity_id
_entity_poly.type
_entity_poly.pdbx_seq_one_letter_code
_entity_poly.pdbx_strand_id
1 'polypeptide(L)'
;MSIVEDIRTAISRDNPLSSQEVSSMLAKLQPELARCNARWEEIAIAGPRSANNGPLYRKLLISGSVDEIAEMQQEFDRLSIERDRMRAMYDSLCQLRNLALLREADEGLPDLQQRLVAAIEGAEAKQRELEASFDAVEQLYLGIAQARGQLNAAGITPRPEQSAAAATIDRLAVLSLLSRVQRTSMHRDAGVHSGNIGIVRVGSGTEDASSSRAAEWQA
;
A
#
# COMPACT_ATOMS: atom_id res chain seq x y z
N MET A 1 9.39 24.55 26.12
CA MET A 1 10.56 23.99 25.41
C MET A 1 10.45 24.35 23.95
N SER A 2 11.57 24.65 23.28
CA SER A 2 11.57 24.99 21.85
C SER A 2 11.39 23.72 21.02
N ILE A 3 10.52 23.75 20.00
CA ILE A 3 10.32 22.65 19.04
C ILE A 3 11.66 22.18 18.44
N VAL A 4 12.60 23.10 18.27
CA VAL A 4 13.95 22.81 17.77
C VAL A 4 14.73 21.90 18.70
N GLU A 5 14.63 22.11 20.02
CA GLU A 5 15.34 21.26 20.98
C GLU A 5 14.64 19.93 21.21
N ASP A 6 13.32 19.88 21.08
CA ASP A 6 12.58 18.61 21.08
C ASP A 6 13.03 17.73 19.91
N ILE A 7 13.14 18.31 18.70
CA ILE A 7 13.62 17.61 17.49
C ILE A 7 15.08 17.18 17.65
N ARG A 8 15.94 18.08 18.15
CA ARG A 8 17.36 17.76 18.34
C ARG A 8 17.55 16.61 19.33
N THR A 9 16.82 16.66 20.44
CA THR A 9 16.85 15.61 21.46
C THR A 9 16.34 14.28 20.90
N ALA A 10 15.30 14.31 20.06
CA ALA A 10 14.75 13.11 19.44
C ALA A 10 15.72 12.46 18.42
N ILE A 11 16.42 13.27 17.63
CA ILE A 11 17.43 12.81 16.65
C ILE A 11 18.68 12.25 17.35
N SER A 12 19.01 12.75 18.54
CA SER A 12 20.21 12.34 19.29
C SER A 12 20.05 11.03 20.07
N ARG A 13 18.91 10.35 19.95
CA ARG A 13 18.63 9.08 20.67
C ARG A 13 19.30 7.92 19.95
N ASP A 14 19.74 6.93 20.73
CA ASP A 14 20.32 5.68 20.20
C ASP A 14 19.30 4.82 19.43
N ASN A 15 18.00 4.96 19.75
CA ASN A 15 16.93 4.25 19.06
C ASN A 15 16.41 5.04 17.85
N PRO A 16 16.29 4.39 16.68
CA PRO A 16 15.85 5.07 15.48
C PRO A 16 14.34 5.33 15.52
N LEU A 17 13.97 6.59 15.28
CA LEU A 17 12.59 7.09 15.33
C LEU A 17 11.65 6.33 14.38
N SER A 18 10.40 6.17 14.80
CA SER A 18 9.32 5.69 13.95
C SER A 18 8.84 6.75 12.95
N SER A 19 8.23 6.32 11.85
CA SER A 19 7.64 7.20 10.84
C SER A 19 6.56 8.12 11.44
N GLN A 20 5.81 7.62 12.43
CA GLN A 20 4.78 8.37 13.14
C GLN A 20 5.36 9.46 14.05
N GLU A 21 6.44 9.16 14.78
CA GLU A 21 7.14 10.15 15.60
C GLU A 21 7.72 11.26 14.74
N VAL A 22 8.38 10.91 13.63
CA VAL A 22 8.93 11.89 12.67
C VAL A 22 7.81 12.74 12.05
N SER A 23 6.69 12.14 11.67
CA SER A 23 5.53 12.87 11.15
C SER A 23 4.94 13.84 12.16
N SER A 24 4.90 13.46 13.43
CA SER A 24 4.43 14.33 14.52
C SER A 24 5.36 15.53 14.73
N MET A 25 6.68 15.34 14.56
CA MET A 25 7.65 16.42 14.61
C MET A 25 7.55 17.36 13.41
N LEU A 26 7.38 16.82 12.19
CA LEU A 26 7.12 17.61 10.99
C LEU A 26 5.87 18.48 11.13
N ALA A 27 4.78 17.93 11.68
CA ALA A 27 3.53 18.66 11.90
C ALA A 27 3.69 19.85 12.87
N LYS A 28 4.64 19.78 13.81
CA LYS A 28 4.97 20.89 14.72
C LYS A 28 5.92 21.91 14.08
N LEU A 29 6.88 21.48 13.27
CA LEU A 29 7.88 22.35 12.64
C LEU A 29 7.30 23.15 11.47
N GLN A 30 6.39 22.56 10.69
CA GLN A 30 5.89 23.17 9.46
C GLN A 30 5.15 24.51 9.69
N PRO A 31 4.28 24.67 10.70
CA PRO A 31 3.66 25.97 11.01
C PRO A 31 4.68 27.04 11.43
N GLU A 32 5.73 26.67 12.17
CA GLU A 32 6.77 27.61 12.60
C GLU A 32 7.64 28.06 11.42
N LEU A 33 8.01 27.14 10.52
CA LEU A 33 8.70 27.48 9.28
C LEU A 33 7.84 28.40 8.40
N ALA A 34 6.54 28.14 8.29
CA ALA A 34 5.62 29.00 7.54
C ALA A 34 5.53 30.42 8.14
N ARG A 35 5.48 30.53 9.48
CA ARG A 35 5.48 31.82 10.18
C ARG A 35 6.79 32.57 9.98
N CYS A 36 7.93 31.87 10.09
CA CYS A 36 9.26 32.44 9.85
C CYS A 36 9.40 32.94 8.40
N ASN A 37 8.93 32.16 7.42
CA ASN A 37 8.94 32.55 6.00
C ASN A 37 8.07 33.79 5.76
N ALA A 38 6.85 33.82 6.30
CA ALA A 38 5.96 34.97 6.14
C ALA A 38 6.59 36.26 6.69
N ARG A 39 7.17 36.20 7.89
CA ARG A 39 7.87 37.37 8.48
C ARG A 39 9.09 37.78 7.65
N TRP A 40 9.88 36.80 7.20
CA TRP A 40 11.04 37.05 6.35
C TRP A 40 10.66 37.74 5.03
N GLU A 41 9.56 37.31 4.39
CA GLU A 41 9.03 37.93 3.17
C GLU A 41 8.55 39.37 3.40
N GLU A 42 7.94 39.65 4.54
CA GLU A 42 7.50 41.00 4.91
C GLU A 42 8.64 42.01 5.02
N ILE A 43 9.78 41.58 5.55
CA ILE A 43 10.96 42.43 5.83
C ILE A 43 12.11 42.21 4.85
N ALA A 44 11.90 41.44 3.77
CA ALA A 44 12.97 41.00 2.89
C ALA A 44 13.83 42.17 2.35
N ILE A 45 15.15 42.01 2.36
CA ILE A 45 16.10 43.03 1.91
C ILE A 45 16.83 42.52 0.67
N ALA A 46 16.43 43.00 -0.50
CA ALA A 46 17.04 42.66 -1.79
C ALA A 46 17.89 43.82 -2.37
N GLY A 47 17.98 44.95 -1.65
CA GLY A 47 18.79 46.12 -1.97
C GLY A 47 18.01 47.44 -1.96
N PRO A 48 18.66 48.62 -1.90
CA PRO A 48 18.01 49.90 -1.62
C PRO A 48 16.92 50.34 -2.61
N ARG A 49 16.97 49.85 -3.86
CA ARG A 49 15.99 50.15 -4.93
C ARG A 49 15.35 48.90 -5.54
N SER A 50 15.49 47.76 -4.87
CA SER A 50 14.98 46.48 -5.40
C SER A 50 13.46 46.40 -5.27
N ALA A 51 12.78 46.03 -6.36
CA ALA A 51 11.34 45.74 -6.36
C ALA A 51 10.99 44.53 -5.49
N ASN A 52 11.98 43.68 -5.19
CA ASN A 52 11.83 42.46 -4.40
C ASN A 52 11.99 42.69 -2.89
N ASN A 53 12.14 43.95 -2.45
CA ASN A 53 12.11 44.26 -1.03
C ASN A 53 10.76 43.90 -0.42
N GLY A 54 10.76 43.45 0.84
CA GLY A 54 9.56 43.20 1.60
C GLY A 54 8.71 44.46 1.74
N PRO A 55 7.37 44.33 1.83
CA PRO A 55 6.45 45.46 1.97
C PRO A 55 6.76 46.35 3.18
N LEU A 56 7.21 45.78 4.31
CA LEU A 56 7.56 46.57 5.49
C LEU A 56 8.88 47.33 5.28
N TYR A 57 9.89 46.66 4.73
CA TYR A 57 11.17 47.31 4.44
C TYR A 57 11.01 48.46 3.41
N ARG A 58 10.17 48.27 2.38
CA ARG A 58 9.84 49.34 1.41
C ARG A 58 9.21 50.58 2.06
N LYS A 59 8.27 50.40 2.97
CA LYS A 59 7.65 51.53 3.70
C LYS A 59 8.71 52.25 4.53
N LEU A 60 9.56 51.49 5.19
CA LEU A 60 10.58 52.04 6.08
C LEU A 60 11.66 52.82 5.32
N LEU A 61 12.02 52.43 4.10
CA LEU A 61 12.90 53.21 3.22
C LEU A 61 12.32 54.57 2.79
N ILE A 62 10.98 54.72 2.81
CA ILE A 62 10.29 55.96 2.39
C ILE A 62 10.08 56.90 3.57
N SER A 63 9.69 56.36 4.73
CA SER A 63 9.20 57.16 5.87
C SER A 63 9.86 56.85 7.21
N GLY A 64 10.78 55.88 7.25
CA GLY A 64 11.47 55.47 8.47
C GLY A 64 12.74 56.25 8.75
N SER A 65 13.19 56.14 10.00
CA SER A 65 14.48 56.62 10.48
C SER A 65 15.61 55.66 10.12
N VAL A 66 16.86 56.16 10.19
CA VAL A 66 18.06 55.35 9.98
C VAL A 66 18.17 54.22 11.02
N ASP A 67 17.77 54.48 12.26
CA ASP A 67 17.82 53.50 13.35
C ASP A 67 16.80 52.37 13.11
N GLU A 68 15.57 52.67 12.70
CA GLU A 68 14.57 51.65 12.34
C GLU A 68 15.03 50.79 11.16
N ILE A 69 15.74 51.38 10.18
CA ILE A 69 16.31 50.63 9.04
C ILE A 69 17.39 49.66 9.54
N ALA A 70 18.26 50.11 10.44
CA ALA A 70 19.30 49.28 11.03
C ALA A 70 18.73 48.13 11.88
N GLU A 71 17.69 48.40 12.69
CA GLU A 71 16.99 47.37 13.47
C GLU A 71 16.37 46.29 12.58
N MET A 72 15.70 46.69 11.49
CA MET A 72 15.09 45.74 10.57
C MET A 72 16.13 44.94 9.76
N GLN A 73 17.28 45.53 9.44
CA GLN A 73 18.40 44.79 8.85
C GLN A 73 18.91 43.70 9.79
N GLN A 74 19.08 44.02 11.08
CA GLN A 74 19.45 43.02 12.09
C GLN A 74 18.38 41.92 12.24
N GLU A 75 17.09 42.30 12.20
CA GLU A 75 15.99 41.33 12.22
C GLU A 75 16.02 40.40 10.99
N PHE A 76 16.24 40.97 9.79
CA PHE A 76 16.32 40.22 8.55
C PHE A 76 17.48 39.21 8.55
N ASP A 77 18.67 39.62 9.01
CA ASP A 77 19.82 38.74 9.12
C ASP A 77 19.56 37.59 10.10
N ARG A 78 18.96 37.91 11.27
CA ARG A 78 18.57 36.91 12.27
C ARG A 78 17.56 35.90 11.70
N LEU A 79 16.49 36.39 11.06
CA LEU A 79 15.46 35.53 10.49
C LEU A 79 15.99 34.69 9.31
N SER A 80 16.93 35.21 8.52
CA SER A 80 17.54 34.45 7.44
C SER A 80 18.28 33.22 7.99
N ILE A 81 19.07 33.40 9.05
CA ILE A 81 19.77 32.28 9.73
C ILE A 81 18.77 31.29 10.34
N GLU A 82 17.73 31.79 11.01
CA GLU A 82 16.71 30.96 11.65
C GLU A 82 15.92 30.13 10.63
N ARG A 83 15.51 30.75 9.53
CA ARG A 83 14.82 30.09 8.41
C ARG A 83 15.66 28.98 7.81
N ASP A 84 16.92 29.25 7.51
CA ASP A 84 17.80 28.28 6.86
C ASP A 84 18.05 27.08 7.79
N ARG A 85 18.16 27.30 9.10
CA ARG A 85 18.21 26.22 10.11
C ARG A 85 16.93 25.40 10.16
N MET A 86 15.77 26.05 10.23
CA MET A 86 14.47 25.35 10.26
C MET A 86 14.24 24.54 8.97
N ARG A 87 14.66 25.07 7.82
CA ARG A 87 14.56 24.37 6.53
C ARG A 87 15.47 23.15 6.47
N ALA A 88 16.73 23.28 6.88
CA ALA A 88 17.65 22.14 6.95
C ALA A 88 17.11 21.03 7.88
N MET A 89 16.51 21.42 9.01
CA MET A 89 15.84 20.46 9.90
C MET A 89 14.63 19.80 9.26
N TYR A 90 13.80 20.56 8.56
CA TYR A 90 12.63 20.03 7.85
C TYR A 90 13.05 18.98 6.80
N ASP A 91 14.06 19.29 5.99
CA ASP A 91 14.58 18.39 4.97
C ASP A 91 15.17 17.12 5.61
N SER A 92 15.89 17.26 6.73
CA SER A 92 16.43 16.13 7.50
C SER A 92 15.32 15.24 8.05
N LEU A 93 14.26 15.82 8.60
CA LEU A 93 13.09 15.06 9.09
C LEU A 93 12.36 14.35 7.94
N CYS A 94 12.25 14.97 6.77
CA CYS A 94 11.67 14.32 5.59
C CYS A 94 12.49 13.09 5.16
N GLN A 95 13.82 13.19 5.16
CA GLN A 95 14.72 12.06 4.86
C GLN A 95 14.58 10.95 5.91
N LEU A 96 14.60 11.31 7.20
CA LEU A 96 14.41 10.36 8.30
C LEU A 96 13.06 9.65 8.22
N ARG A 97 11.98 10.36 7.86
CA ARG A 97 10.66 9.75 7.68
C ARG A 97 10.69 8.68 6.59
N ASN A 98 11.32 8.98 5.45
CA ASN A 98 11.41 8.03 4.35
C ASN A 98 12.19 6.77 4.75
N LEU A 99 13.30 6.93 5.49
CA LEU A 99 14.07 5.80 6.02
C LEU A 99 13.26 4.98 7.03
N ALA A 100 12.54 5.64 7.94
CA ALA A 100 11.69 4.97 8.91
C ALA A 100 10.55 4.18 8.24
N LEU A 101 9.90 4.76 7.21
CA LEU A 101 8.87 4.07 6.43
C LEU A 101 9.42 2.83 5.71
N LEU A 102 10.62 2.92 5.14
CA LEU A 102 11.26 1.77 4.49
C LEU A 102 11.58 0.67 5.50
N ARG A 103 12.10 1.04 6.69
CA ARG A 103 12.39 0.09 7.76
C ARG A 103 11.13 -0.59 8.28
N GLU A 104 10.09 0.18 8.58
CA GLU A 104 8.80 -0.34 9.06
C GLU A 104 8.14 -1.25 8.02
N ALA A 105 8.27 -0.93 6.73
CA ALA A 105 7.80 -1.79 5.65
C ALA A 105 8.58 -3.11 5.57
N ASP A 106 9.91 -3.04 5.69
CA ASP A 106 10.78 -4.23 5.69
C ASP A 106 10.51 -5.13 6.91
N GLU A 107 10.35 -4.55 8.10
CA GLU A 107 10.02 -5.26 9.34
C GLU A 107 8.61 -5.87 9.30
N GLY A 108 7.63 -5.18 8.68
CA GLY A 108 6.24 -5.63 8.61
C GLY A 108 5.94 -6.61 7.47
N LEU A 109 6.76 -6.65 6.43
CA LEU A 109 6.53 -7.47 5.24
C LEU A 109 6.46 -8.99 5.54
N PRO A 110 7.34 -9.58 6.37
CA PRO A 110 7.28 -11.01 6.69
C PRO A 110 5.97 -11.43 7.35
N ASP A 111 5.46 -10.65 8.31
CA ASP A 111 4.19 -10.94 8.98
C ASP A 111 3.01 -10.88 8.00
N LEU A 112 2.98 -9.85 7.13
CA LEU A 112 1.95 -9.73 6.10
C LEU A 112 2.00 -10.90 5.10
N GLN A 113 3.20 -11.33 4.70
CA GLN A 113 3.38 -12.51 3.84
C GLN A 113 2.90 -13.78 4.52
N GLN A 114 3.25 -13.99 5.80
CA GLN A 114 2.81 -15.16 6.56
C GLN A 114 1.29 -15.19 6.71
N ARG A 115 0.66 -14.05 7.02
CA ARG A 115 -0.80 -13.93 7.11
C ARG A 115 -1.48 -14.16 5.76
N LEU A 116 -0.87 -13.72 4.66
CA LEU A 116 -1.37 -14.00 3.31
C LEU A 116 -1.33 -15.50 3.01
N VAL A 117 -0.21 -16.18 3.29
CA VAL A 117 -0.09 -17.63 3.11
C VAL A 117 -1.15 -18.38 3.92
N ALA A 118 -1.32 -18.04 5.20
CA ALA A 118 -2.34 -18.66 6.04
C ALA A 118 -3.78 -18.40 5.52
N ALA A 119 -4.04 -17.21 4.97
CA ALA A 119 -5.33 -16.90 4.36
C ALA A 119 -5.57 -17.71 3.08
N ILE A 120 -4.53 -17.92 2.26
CA ILE A 120 -4.58 -18.76 1.05
C ILE A 120 -4.86 -20.22 1.44
N GLU A 121 -4.10 -20.78 2.38
CA GLU A 121 -4.32 -22.14 2.88
C GLU A 121 -5.74 -22.34 3.41
N GLY A 122 -6.26 -21.35 4.15
CA GLY A 122 -7.64 -21.36 4.63
C GLY A 122 -8.68 -21.26 3.51
N ALA A 123 -8.41 -20.53 2.44
CA ALA A 123 -9.27 -20.44 1.28
C ALA A 123 -9.27 -21.76 0.48
N GLU A 124 -8.10 -22.36 0.27
CA GLU A 124 -7.96 -23.67 -0.40
C GLU A 124 -8.68 -24.78 0.37
N ALA A 125 -8.57 -24.81 1.70
CA ALA A 125 -9.28 -25.79 2.52
C ALA A 125 -10.80 -25.68 2.34
N LYS A 126 -11.35 -24.46 2.40
CA LYS A 126 -12.79 -24.22 2.18
C LYS A 126 -13.24 -24.55 0.76
N GLN A 127 -12.37 -24.35 -0.24
CA GLN A 127 -12.66 -24.78 -1.60
C GLN A 127 -12.77 -26.30 -1.68
N ARG A 128 -11.82 -27.06 -1.11
CA ARG A 128 -11.87 -28.53 -1.10
C ARG A 128 -13.14 -29.04 -0.41
N GLU A 129 -13.54 -28.41 0.70
CA GLU A 129 -14.81 -28.73 1.39
C GLU A 129 -16.03 -28.46 0.51
N LEU A 130 -16.04 -27.35 -0.22
CA LEU A 130 -17.12 -27.00 -1.14
C LEU A 130 -17.19 -27.97 -2.33
N GLU A 131 -16.05 -28.35 -2.90
CA GLU A 131 -15.96 -29.35 -3.96
C GLU A 131 -16.48 -30.70 -3.49
N ALA A 132 -16.04 -31.18 -2.32
CA ALA A 132 -16.55 -32.41 -1.72
C ALA A 132 -18.06 -32.36 -1.47
N SER A 133 -18.58 -31.20 -1.08
CA SER A 133 -20.02 -30.99 -0.90
C SER A 133 -20.79 -31.06 -2.23
N PHE A 134 -20.24 -30.50 -3.31
CA PHE A 134 -20.84 -30.62 -4.64
C PHE A 134 -20.84 -32.07 -5.15
N ASP A 135 -19.74 -32.80 -4.95
CA ASP A 135 -19.64 -34.20 -5.36
C ASP A 135 -20.65 -35.07 -4.60
N ALA A 136 -20.87 -34.82 -3.30
CA ALA A 136 -21.88 -35.51 -2.52
C ALA A 136 -23.31 -35.24 -3.03
N VAL A 137 -23.61 -33.99 -3.41
CA VAL A 137 -24.90 -33.62 -4.01
C VAL A 137 -25.10 -34.30 -5.36
N GLU A 138 -24.06 -34.36 -6.20
CA GLU A 138 -24.10 -35.03 -7.50
C GLU A 138 -24.33 -36.55 -7.35
N GLN A 139 -23.63 -37.21 -6.44
CA GLN A 139 -23.82 -38.64 -6.15
C GLN A 139 -25.25 -38.95 -5.71
N LEU A 140 -25.82 -38.14 -4.82
CA LEU A 140 -27.22 -38.29 -4.38
C LEU A 140 -28.19 -38.09 -5.55
N TYR A 141 -27.96 -37.08 -6.39
CA TYR A 141 -28.78 -36.84 -7.57
C TYR A 141 -28.75 -38.01 -8.55
N LEU A 142 -27.55 -38.53 -8.87
CA LEU A 142 -27.38 -39.70 -9.73
C LEU A 142 -28.06 -40.94 -9.15
N GLY A 143 -27.94 -41.18 -7.84
CA GLY A 143 -28.63 -42.27 -7.15
C GLY A 143 -30.15 -42.18 -7.26
N ILE A 144 -30.72 -40.98 -7.08
CA ILE A 144 -32.16 -40.74 -7.26
C ILE A 144 -32.57 -40.98 -8.72
N ALA A 145 -31.80 -40.47 -9.68
CA ALA A 145 -32.08 -40.65 -11.11
C ALA A 145 -32.06 -42.14 -11.51
N GLN A 146 -31.08 -42.90 -11.01
CA GLN A 146 -30.97 -44.34 -11.24
C GLN A 146 -32.15 -45.09 -10.64
N ALA A 147 -32.51 -44.82 -9.38
CA ALA A 147 -33.65 -45.46 -8.71
C ALA A 147 -34.97 -45.19 -9.46
N ARG A 148 -35.16 -43.97 -9.96
CA ARG A 148 -36.31 -43.62 -10.81
C ARG A 148 -36.29 -44.37 -12.13
N GLY A 149 -35.14 -44.46 -12.78
CA GLY A 149 -34.97 -45.25 -14.01
C GLY A 149 -35.38 -46.71 -13.80
N GLN A 150 -34.99 -47.31 -12.68
CA GLN A 150 -35.37 -48.68 -12.32
C GLN A 150 -36.87 -48.84 -12.05
N LEU A 151 -37.49 -47.91 -11.31
CA LEU A 151 -38.94 -47.93 -11.07
C LEU A 151 -39.74 -47.81 -12.38
N ASN A 152 -39.35 -46.88 -13.25
CA ASN A 152 -39.97 -46.71 -14.57
C ASN A 152 -39.82 -47.95 -15.44
N ALA A 153 -38.64 -48.58 -15.45
CA ALA A 153 -38.41 -49.83 -16.19
C ALA A 153 -39.26 -51.00 -15.67
N ALA A 154 -39.58 -51.01 -14.37
CA ALA A 154 -40.51 -51.97 -13.76
C ALA A 154 -42.00 -51.62 -13.96
N GLY A 155 -42.31 -50.53 -14.69
CA GLY A 155 -43.69 -50.06 -14.88
C GLY A 155 -44.33 -49.46 -13.62
N ILE A 156 -43.52 -49.14 -12.60
CA ILE A 156 -43.98 -48.57 -11.33
C ILE A 156 -43.82 -47.05 -11.40
N THR A 157 -44.93 -46.32 -11.43
CA THR A 157 -44.90 -44.86 -11.36
C THR A 157 -44.55 -44.39 -9.94
N PRO A 158 -43.46 -43.63 -9.74
CA PRO A 158 -43.12 -43.08 -8.43
C PRO A 158 -44.25 -42.19 -7.90
N ARG A 159 -44.57 -42.28 -6.60
CA ARG A 159 -45.62 -41.44 -6.02
C ARG A 159 -45.22 -39.96 -6.10
N PRO A 160 -46.13 -39.03 -6.42
CA PRO A 160 -45.81 -37.61 -6.56
C PRO A 160 -45.27 -36.98 -5.26
N GLU A 161 -45.68 -37.50 -4.09
CA GLU A 161 -45.15 -37.14 -2.77
C GLU A 161 -43.66 -37.51 -2.56
N GLN A 162 -43.14 -38.42 -3.39
CA GLN A 162 -41.74 -38.87 -3.39
C GLN A 162 -40.94 -38.20 -4.51
N SER A 163 -41.55 -37.27 -5.26
CA SER A 163 -40.84 -36.49 -6.26
C SER A 163 -40.18 -35.29 -5.61
N ALA A 164 -38.89 -35.05 -5.90
CA ALA A 164 -38.21 -33.83 -5.47
C ALA A 164 -39.07 -32.62 -5.89
N ALA A 165 -39.43 -31.77 -4.94
CA ALA A 165 -40.18 -30.55 -5.23
C ALA A 165 -39.47 -29.76 -6.34
N ALA A 166 -40.21 -29.11 -7.24
CA ALA A 166 -39.64 -28.30 -8.32
C ALA A 166 -38.58 -27.31 -7.78
N ALA A 167 -38.82 -26.74 -6.60
CA ALA A 167 -37.89 -25.87 -5.88
C ALA A 167 -36.53 -26.53 -5.56
N THR A 168 -36.48 -27.84 -5.33
CA THR A 168 -35.22 -28.58 -5.10
C THR A 168 -34.45 -28.76 -6.40
N ILE A 169 -35.14 -28.99 -7.53
CA ILE A 169 -34.53 -29.10 -8.86
C ILE A 169 -33.99 -27.75 -9.33
N ASP A 170 -34.73 -26.67 -9.10
CA ASP A 170 -34.28 -25.31 -9.43
C ASP A 170 -33.04 -24.91 -8.61
N ARG A 171 -33.00 -25.28 -7.32
CA ARG A 171 -31.82 -25.08 -6.46
C ARG A 171 -30.61 -25.88 -6.94
N LEU A 172 -30.80 -27.12 -7.38
CA LEU A 172 -29.73 -27.94 -7.96
C LEU A 172 -29.16 -27.32 -9.25
N ALA A 173 -30.03 -26.77 -10.11
CA ALA A 173 -29.59 -26.10 -11.34
C ALA A 173 -28.69 -24.87 -11.03
N VAL A 174 -29.07 -24.05 -10.05
CA VAL A 174 -28.25 -22.89 -9.60
C VAL A 174 -26.91 -23.34 -9.01
N LEU A 175 -26.91 -24.39 -8.18
CA LEU A 175 -25.69 -24.95 -7.58
C LEU A 175 -24.73 -25.51 -8.64
N SER A 176 -25.25 -26.15 -9.69
CA SER A 176 -24.44 -26.67 -10.79
C SER A 176 -23.71 -25.57 -11.58
N LEU A 177 -24.34 -24.40 -11.73
CA LEU A 177 -23.75 -23.23 -12.39
C LEU A 177 -22.58 -22.68 -11.55
N LEU A 178 -22.76 -22.58 -10.24
CA LEU A 178 -21.73 -22.11 -9.31
C LEU A 178 -20.52 -23.03 -9.29
N SER A 179 -20.73 -24.35 -9.23
CA SER A 179 -19.66 -25.36 -9.34
C SER A 179 -18.86 -25.23 -10.64
N ARG A 180 -19.55 -25.07 -11.77
CA ARG A 180 -18.90 -24.90 -13.09
C ARG A 180 -18.07 -23.61 -13.17
N VAL A 181 -18.62 -22.48 -12.72
CA VAL A 181 -17.93 -21.19 -12.74
C VAL A 181 -16.69 -21.21 -11.86
N GLN A 182 -16.76 -21.77 -10.65
CA GLN A 182 -15.63 -21.90 -9.74
C GLN A 182 -14.51 -22.78 -10.31
N ARG A 183 -14.84 -23.94 -10.89
CA ARG A 183 -13.85 -24.82 -11.55
C ARG A 183 -13.15 -24.13 -12.72
N THR A 184 -13.82 -23.20 -13.41
CA THR A 184 -13.22 -22.44 -14.53
C THR A 184 -12.44 -21.19 -14.14
N SER A 185 -12.79 -20.49 -13.06
CA SER A 185 -12.10 -19.24 -12.69
C SER A 185 -10.69 -19.49 -12.14
N MET A 186 -10.46 -20.63 -11.49
CA MET A 186 -9.14 -20.98 -10.94
C MET A 186 -8.09 -21.28 -12.00
N HIS A 187 -8.50 -21.65 -13.23
CA HIS A 187 -7.58 -21.88 -14.33
C HIS A 187 -7.22 -20.62 -15.13
N ARG A 188 -7.87 -19.47 -14.88
CA ARG A 188 -7.75 -18.29 -15.76
C ARG A 188 -6.87 -17.14 -15.26
N ASP A 189 -6.46 -17.09 -13.99
CA ASP A 189 -5.79 -15.89 -13.44
C ASP A 189 -4.37 -16.13 -12.88
N ALA A 190 -3.57 -16.93 -13.56
CA ALA A 190 -2.11 -16.86 -13.41
C ALA A 190 -1.50 -15.57 -14.03
N GLY A 191 -2.30 -14.79 -14.78
CA GLY A 191 -1.82 -13.67 -15.61
C GLY A 191 -2.01 -12.27 -15.04
N VAL A 192 -2.79 -12.06 -13.97
CA VAL A 192 -3.23 -10.71 -13.56
C VAL A 192 -2.46 -10.15 -12.35
N HIS A 193 -1.66 -10.96 -11.63
CA HIS A 193 -0.94 -10.51 -10.44
C HIS A 193 0.58 -10.83 -10.42
N SER A 194 1.18 -11.09 -11.57
CA SER A 194 2.65 -11.29 -11.69
C SER A 194 3.48 -10.01 -11.49
N GLY A 195 2.83 -8.86 -11.30
CA GLY A 195 3.49 -7.56 -11.21
C GLY A 195 4.00 -7.12 -9.83
N ASN A 196 3.63 -7.77 -8.73
CA ASN A 196 3.92 -7.23 -7.37
C ASN A 196 4.31 -8.24 -6.29
N ILE A 197 4.54 -9.50 -6.64
CA ILE A 197 5.14 -10.47 -5.72
C ILE A 197 6.52 -10.76 -6.28
N GLY A 198 7.56 -10.32 -5.57
CA GLY A 198 8.95 -10.65 -5.93
C GLY A 198 9.11 -12.16 -6.03
N ILE A 199 9.08 -12.70 -7.25
CA ILE A 199 9.38 -14.10 -7.49
C ILE A 199 10.88 -14.25 -7.34
N VAL A 200 11.32 -14.69 -6.16
CA VAL A 200 12.63 -15.34 -6.04
C VAL A 200 12.51 -16.64 -6.82
N ARG A 201 13.00 -16.64 -8.07
CA ARG A 201 13.28 -17.89 -8.78
C ARG A 201 14.34 -18.61 -7.97
N VAL A 202 13.91 -19.56 -7.16
CA VAL A 202 14.79 -20.61 -6.65
C VAL A 202 15.29 -21.32 -7.90
N GLY A 203 16.55 -21.10 -8.25
CA GLY A 203 17.21 -21.84 -9.31
C GLY A 203 17.26 -23.31 -8.90
N SER A 204 16.26 -24.09 -9.31
CA SER A 204 16.36 -25.54 -9.26
C SER A 204 17.34 -25.94 -10.37
N GLY A 205 18.60 -26.10 -9.97
CA GLY A 205 19.59 -26.81 -10.76
C GLY A 205 19.02 -28.16 -11.15
N THR A 206 18.78 -28.32 -12.45
CA THR A 206 18.79 -29.61 -13.11
C THR A 206 19.59 -29.39 -14.38
N GLU A 207 20.83 -29.85 -14.32
CA GLU A 207 21.72 -30.02 -15.46
C GLU A 207 21.05 -30.92 -16.51
N ASP A 208 21.28 -30.52 -17.76
CA ASP A 208 21.44 -31.34 -18.96
C ASP A 208 20.43 -32.46 -19.27
N ALA A 209 19.63 -32.20 -20.32
CA ALA A 209 19.58 -33.13 -21.45
C ALA A 209 19.12 -32.44 -22.73
N SER A 210 20.02 -32.43 -23.71
CA SER A 210 19.77 -32.49 -25.17
C SER A 210 19.08 -31.30 -25.86
N SER A 211 19.87 -30.53 -26.61
CA SER A 211 19.88 -30.59 -28.09
C SER A 211 20.38 -29.28 -28.72
N SER A 212 21.69 -29.23 -28.97
CA SER A 212 22.32 -28.88 -30.26
C SER A 212 21.54 -28.08 -31.33
N ARG A 213 22.21 -26.98 -31.76
CA ARG A 213 22.06 -26.09 -32.95
C ARG A 213 21.53 -24.71 -32.56
N ALA A 214 22.26 -23.60 -32.69
CA ALA A 214 23.20 -23.25 -33.74
C ALA A 214 24.40 -22.45 -33.19
N ALA A 215 25.59 -22.83 -33.67
CA ALA A 215 26.78 -21.99 -33.68
C ALA A 215 26.63 -20.89 -34.75
N GLU A 216 27.55 -19.93 -34.69
CA GLU A 216 27.68 -18.73 -35.56
C GLU A 216 26.66 -17.66 -35.14
N TRP A 217 27.02 -16.46 -34.71
CA TRP A 217 27.95 -15.51 -35.32
C TRP A 217 28.67 -14.70 -34.23
N GLN A 218 30.00 -14.85 -34.13
CA GLN A 218 30.91 -13.81 -33.62
C GLN A 218 32.01 -13.64 -34.65
N ALA A 219 32.08 -12.44 -35.22
CA ALA A 219 33.28 -11.81 -35.75
C ALA A 219 33.14 -10.31 -35.46
#